data_AF-A0A8H3BSJ0-F1
#
_entry.id   AF-A0A8H3BSJ0-F1
#
_cell.length_a   1.000
_cell.length_b   1.000
_cell.length_c   1.000
_cell.angle_alpha   90.00
_cell.angle_beta   90.00
_cell.angle_gamma   90.00
#
_symmetry.space_group_name_H-M   'P 1'
#
loop_
_entity.id
_entity.type
_entity.pdbx_description
1 polymer ?
#
loop_
_entity_poly.entity_id
_entity_poly.type
_entity_poly.pdbx_seq_one_letter_code
_entity_poly.pdbx_strand_id
1 'polypeptide(L)'
;MAAKCFRNAGCFAEAVEIIQKYSEHIQENVAESIKKVARLEYLRTAQYEQAEDLFDDLDEQLEYMEDCGLESGRIEVLEQHQRHEEAAEAAAKAAFSKGELLEGIRLLKSSNDSELLRLAAEKALGGLWMLLPFGHQIDSENNTIVDALIQSISQDYGVLTEEEVHQRVRALIMQIHLMNKYYPQNRSEVFERRKIRRTLEILREYNQEHSPLYSFNGKAALNPLGRGILILRICRLIVLVSINTGFNLPQRLQVRQSISRALSGPGEIHHYLCDRLLQNKTWEELEDTILRCPLNRGADQLVRLFLRKGNNYRQPRSSIFVRAVGYNRVPEIERLLSLTDFAQRPQSTLNPGAKPFDPSLSGQPASENKNDTPGFEKELDQEDGDTTGLMRSDHDEIGVDALPETQPESKLYLTSAEITSGKIILFFLRRHILRKRVRQRSAVKTIWKCYSRYLARRDAPRSAVDEKFLQFREYMKGIKPPESIRSFSEFYRYKAILLGCMPYAAVYLRGLQHANQLKQQANRKRLQIAHHKELEKIQGRMGACSKFTAELKKLATAITPGSIGLSDLSTLQTHLKMLEAIYKEMEEEFERDGMPTSLAHYRHLSVTIALVRLAKAKSMSIN
;
A
#
# COMPACT_ATOMS: atom_id res chain seq x y z
N MET A 1 -12.45 -30.77 -49.87
CA MET A 1 -13.65 -31.20 -49.11
C MET A 1 -13.29 -32.24 -48.05
N ALA A 2 -12.58 -33.33 -48.39
CA ALA A 2 -12.20 -34.37 -47.44
C ALA A 2 -11.54 -33.85 -46.14
N ALA A 3 -10.53 -32.99 -46.22
CA ALA A 3 -9.86 -32.42 -45.02
C ALA A 3 -10.83 -31.68 -44.08
N LYS A 4 -11.86 -30.99 -44.63
CA LYS A 4 -12.89 -30.35 -43.80
C LYS A 4 -13.78 -31.39 -43.11
N CYS A 5 -14.13 -32.48 -43.80
CA CYS A 5 -14.91 -33.57 -43.20
C CYS A 5 -14.14 -34.24 -42.06
N PHE A 6 -12.86 -34.56 -42.25
CA PHE A 6 -12.02 -35.15 -41.18
C PHE A 6 -11.86 -34.20 -39.98
N ARG A 7 -11.63 -32.90 -40.22
CA ARG A 7 -11.67 -31.89 -39.15
C ARG A 7 -13.00 -31.91 -38.40
N ASN A 8 -14.13 -31.92 -39.11
CA ASN A 8 -15.45 -31.91 -38.48
C ASN A 8 -15.74 -33.20 -37.71
N ALA A 9 -15.11 -34.31 -38.08
CA ALA A 9 -15.17 -35.58 -37.38
C ALA A 9 -14.18 -35.69 -36.20
N GLY A 10 -13.31 -34.71 -35.99
CA GLY A 10 -12.25 -34.76 -34.96
C GLY A 10 -11.04 -35.63 -35.34
N CYS A 11 -10.96 -36.10 -36.59
CA CYS A 11 -9.86 -36.89 -37.13
C CYS A 11 -8.74 -35.97 -37.64
N PHE A 12 -7.98 -35.36 -36.71
CA PHE A 12 -7.01 -34.33 -37.06
C PHE A 12 -5.75 -34.87 -37.75
N ALA A 13 -5.34 -36.11 -37.48
CA ALA A 13 -4.20 -36.75 -38.14
C ALA A 13 -4.42 -36.88 -39.64
N GLU A 14 -5.56 -37.44 -40.03
CA GLU A 14 -5.95 -37.62 -41.44
C GLU A 14 -6.20 -36.27 -42.12
N ALA A 15 -6.76 -35.30 -41.39
CA ALA A 15 -6.97 -33.96 -41.92
C ALA A 15 -5.63 -33.25 -42.24
N VAL A 16 -4.64 -33.35 -41.34
CA VAL A 16 -3.30 -32.79 -41.52
C VAL A 16 -2.54 -33.52 -42.64
N GLU A 17 -2.60 -34.85 -42.68
CA GLU A 17 -1.94 -35.65 -43.72
C GLU A 17 -2.45 -35.26 -45.12
N ILE A 18 -3.77 -35.09 -45.28
CA ILE A 18 -4.36 -34.64 -46.54
C ILE A 18 -3.90 -33.23 -46.91
N ILE A 19 -3.75 -32.34 -45.94
CA ILE A 19 -3.25 -30.98 -46.18
C ILE A 19 -1.78 -31.00 -46.62
N GLN A 20 -0.94 -31.81 -45.97
CA GLN A 20 0.48 -31.94 -46.32
C GLN A 20 0.66 -32.57 -47.71
N LYS A 21 -0.11 -33.62 -48.02
CA LYS A 21 0.00 -34.35 -49.28
C LYS A 21 -0.56 -33.61 -50.50
N TYR A 22 -1.58 -32.77 -50.31
CA TYR A 22 -2.27 -32.07 -51.40
C TYR A 22 -2.25 -30.54 -51.22
N SER A 23 -1.19 -30.00 -50.62
CA SER A 23 -1.06 -28.58 -50.29
C SER A 23 -1.29 -27.65 -51.48
N GLU A 24 -0.78 -28.00 -52.67
CA GLU A 24 -0.95 -27.23 -53.92
C GLU A 24 -2.40 -27.12 -54.39
N HIS A 25 -3.27 -28.05 -53.98
CA HIS A 25 -4.66 -28.15 -54.45
C HIS A 25 -5.67 -27.67 -53.40
N ILE A 26 -5.21 -27.31 -52.20
CA ILE A 26 -6.06 -26.84 -51.11
C ILE A 26 -5.87 -25.34 -50.97
N GLN A 27 -6.97 -24.60 -50.88
CA GLN A 27 -6.93 -23.16 -50.61
C GLN A 27 -6.17 -22.90 -49.30
N GLU A 28 -5.15 -22.05 -49.35
CA GLU A 28 -4.25 -21.72 -48.23
C GLU A 28 -5.02 -21.35 -46.95
N ASN A 29 -6.04 -20.49 -47.07
CA ASN A 29 -6.90 -20.10 -45.94
C ASN A 29 -7.60 -21.29 -45.26
N VAL A 30 -7.96 -22.32 -46.02
CA VAL A 30 -8.60 -23.53 -45.47
C VAL A 30 -7.57 -24.43 -44.80
N ALA A 31 -6.39 -24.58 -45.41
CA ALA A 31 -5.28 -25.34 -44.84
C ALA A 31 -4.87 -24.74 -43.49
N GLU A 32 -4.62 -23.43 -43.44
CA GLU A 32 -4.25 -22.71 -42.22
C GLU A 32 -5.33 -22.78 -41.14
N SER A 33 -6.61 -22.65 -41.51
CA SER A 33 -7.70 -22.82 -40.55
C SER A 33 -7.75 -24.22 -39.93
N ILE A 34 -7.47 -25.27 -40.70
CA ILE A 34 -7.46 -26.65 -40.19
C ILE A 34 -6.22 -26.89 -39.34
N LYS A 35 -5.02 -26.48 -39.81
CA LYS A 35 -3.77 -26.58 -39.05
C LYS A 35 -3.88 -25.88 -37.70
N LYS A 36 -4.45 -24.68 -37.62
CA LYS A 36 -4.65 -23.95 -36.36
C LYS A 36 -5.49 -24.73 -35.35
N VAL A 37 -6.56 -25.39 -35.81
CA VAL A 37 -7.40 -26.21 -34.91
C VAL A 37 -6.68 -27.50 -34.53
N ALA A 38 -5.96 -28.13 -35.46
CA ALA A 38 -5.16 -29.32 -35.17
C ALA A 38 -4.04 -29.04 -34.16
N ARG A 39 -3.30 -27.93 -34.32
CA ARG A 39 -2.30 -27.43 -33.35
C ARG A 39 -2.89 -27.38 -31.93
N LEU A 40 -4.05 -26.72 -31.77
CA LEU A 40 -4.70 -26.62 -30.47
C LEU A 40 -5.14 -27.98 -29.92
N GLU A 41 -5.69 -28.86 -30.77
CA GLU A 41 -6.16 -30.17 -30.31
C GLU A 41 -5.00 -31.07 -29.87
N TYR A 42 -3.93 -31.16 -30.66
CA TYR A 42 -2.75 -31.95 -30.29
C TYR A 42 -2.11 -31.45 -29.00
N LEU A 43 -2.01 -30.14 -28.79
CA LEU A 43 -1.51 -29.59 -27.54
C LEU A 43 -2.46 -29.91 -26.37
N ARG A 44 -3.78 -29.93 -26.59
CA ARG A 44 -4.79 -30.26 -25.56
C ARG A 44 -4.79 -31.74 -25.18
N THR A 45 -4.48 -32.63 -26.12
CA THR A 45 -4.40 -34.09 -25.92
C THR A 45 -2.99 -34.57 -25.54
N ALA A 46 -2.07 -33.64 -25.27
CA ALA A 46 -0.66 -33.92 -24.93
C ALA A 46 0.10 -34.70 -26.02
N GLN A 47 -0.27 -34.51 -27.30
CA GLN A 47 0.40 -35.07 -28.46
C GLN A 47 1.47 -34.09 -28.99
N TYR A 48 2.46 -33.78 -28.17
CA TYR A 48 3.41 -32.67 -28.46
C TYR A 48 4.29 -32.91 -29.68
N GLU A 49 4.74 -34.15 -29.94
CA GLU A 49 5.54 -34.49 -31.12
C GLU A 49 4.76 -34.23 -32.42
N GLN A 50 3.46 -34.54 -32.44
CA GLN A 50 2.58 -34.30 -33.59
C GLN A 50 2.25 -32.80 -33.75
N ALA A 51 2.24 -32.07 -32.63
CA ALA A 51 2.08 -30.63 -32.64
C ALA A 51 3.34 -29.93 -33.18
N GLU A 52 4.54 -30.39 -32.80
CA GLU A 52 5.84 -29.84 -33.21
C GLU A 52 5.97 -29.77 -34.74
N ASP A 53 5.56 -30.84 -35.45
CA ASP A 53 5.53 -30.88 -36.92
C ASP A 53 4.61 -29.82 -37.59
N LEU A 54 3.72 -29.19 -36.81
CA LEU A 54 2.81 -28.16 -37.29
C LEU A 54 3.29 -26.73 -37.05
N PHE A 55 4.34 -26.51 -36.27
CA PHE A 55 4.95 -25.20 -36.01
C PHE A 55 6.25 -25.03 -36.81
N ASP A 56 6.63 -23.78 -37.07
CA ASP A 56 7.87 -23.48 -37.79
C ASP A 56 9.10 -23.77 -36.91
N ASP A 57 8.97 -23.51 -35.59
CA ASP A 57 9.98 -23.81 -34.59
C ASP A 57 9.36 -24.00 -33.18
N LEU A 58 10.21 -24.46 -32.24
CA LEU A 58 9.82 -24.69 -30.85
C LEU A 58 9.39 -23.41 -30.13
N ASP A 59 9.96 -22.25 -30.45
CA ASP A 59 9.61 -20.99 -29.80
C ASP A 59 8.20 -20.54 -30.24
N GLU A 60 7.82 -20.70 -31.51
CA GLU A 60 6.43 -20.48 -32.00
C GLU A 60 5.45 -21.40 -31.25
N GLN A 61 5.79 -22.68 -31.07
CA GLN A 61 4.96 -23.62 -30.31
C GLN A 61 4.77 -23.16 -28.86
N LEU A 62 5.85 -22.75 -28.19
CA LEU A 62 5.80 -22.31 -26.79
C LEU A 62 5.02 -21.00 -26.61
N GLU A 63 5.18 -20.04 -27.52
CA GLU A 63 4.41 -18.79 -27.54
C GLU A 63 2.91 -19.08 -27.75
N TYR A 64 2.58 -19.97 -28.70
CA TYR A 64 1.21 -20.40 -28.93
C TYR A 64 0.58 -21.08 -27.71
N MET A 65 1.36 -21.87 -26.96
CA MET A 65 0.90 -22.50 -25.71
C MET A 65 0.64 -21.49 -24.60
N GLU A 66 1.48 -20.45 -24.48
CA GLU A 66 1.28 -19.34 -23.55
C GLU A 66 0.00 -18.55 -23.90
N ASP A 67 -0.18 -18.21 -25.17
CA ASP A 67 -1.38 -17.50 -25.67
C ASP A 67 -2.68 -18.28 -25.45
N CYS A 68 -2.62 -19.61 -25.56
CA CYS A 68 -3.77 -20.49 -25.31
C CYS A 68 -3.99 -20.81 -23.83
N GLY A 69 -3.08 -20.38 -22.93
CA GLY A 69 -3.14 -20.69 -21.50
C GLY A 69 -2.89 -22.17 -21.17
N LEU A 70 -2.13 -22.88 -22.00
CA LEU A 70 -1.79 -24.30 -21.86
C LEU A 70 -0.51 -24.51 -21.05
N GLU A 71 -0.40 -23.87 -19.90
CA GLU A 71 0.84 -23.83 -19.10
C GLU A 71 1.34 -25.21 -18.67
N SER A 72 0.43 -26.15 -18.35
CA SER A 72 0.82 -27.52 -17.98
C SER A 72 1.55 -28.24 -19.11
N GLY A 73 1.02 -28.16 -20.34
CA GLY A 73 1.70 -28.76 -21.48
C GLY A 73 2.99 -28.02 -21.82
N ARG A 74 3.02 -26.68 -21.63
CA ARG A 74 4.20 -25.87 -21.92
C ARG A 74 5.38 -26.29 -21.06
N ILE A 75 5.13 -26.59 -19.79
CA ILE A 75 6.15 -27.13 -18.87
C ILE A 75 6.67 -28.49 -19.37
N GLU A 76 5.77 -29.40 -19.76
CA GLU A 76 6.15 -30.73 -20.27
C GLU A 76 7.00 -30.65 -21.55
N VAL A 77 6.64 -29.77 -22.48
CA VAL A 77 7.41 -29.50 -23.70
C VAL A 77 8.80 -28.94 -23.35
N LEU A 78 8.88 -27.94 -22.46
CA LEU A 78 10.16 -27.37 -22.02
C LEU A 78 11.06 -28.42 -21.34
N GLU A 79 10.48 -29.33 -20.55
CA GLU A 79 11.21 -30.45 -19.94
C GLU A 79 11.70 -31.46 -20.99
N GLN A 80 10.86 -31.81 -21.98
CA GLN A 80 11.22 -32.71 -23.09
C GLN A 80 12.41 -32.18 -23.89
N HIS A 81 12.47 -30.86 -24.12
CA HIS A 81 13.58 -30.20 -24.83
C HIS A 81 14.74 -29.74 -23.93
N GLN A 82 14.80 -30.22 -22.67
CA GLN A 82 15.88 -29.92 -21.71
C GLN A 82 16.06 -28.42 -21.38
N ARG A 83 15.03 -27.59 -21.60
CA ARG A 83 14.99 -26.16 -21.23
C ARG A 83 14.53 -26.00 -19.78
N HIS A 84 15.28 -26.58 -18.85
CA HIS A 84 14.88 -26.71 -17.44
C HIS A 84 14.64 -25.38 -16.72
N GLU A 85 15.36 -24.32 -17.09
CA GLU A 85 15.22 -22.99 -16.48
C GLU A 85 13.88 -22.35 -16.85
N GLU A 86 13.52 -22.39 -18.13
CA GLU A 86 12.25 -21.88 -18.63
C GLU A 86 11.07 -22.74 -18.14
N ALA A 87 11.26 -24.07 -18.05
CA ALA A 87 10.29 -24.97 -17.45
C ALA A 87 9.99 -24.57 -15.99
N ALA A 88 11.04 -24.28 -15.20
CA ALA A 88 10.91 -23.83 -13.83
C ALA A 88 10.20 -22.47 -13.72
N GLU A 89 10.48 -21.53 -14.63
CA GLU A 89 9.81 -20.24 -14.67
C GLU A 89 8.31 -20.38 -15.02
N ALA A 90 7.97 -21.16 -16.05
CA ALA A 90 6.60 -21.43 -16.47
C ALA A 90 5.81 -22.13 -15.34
N ALA A 91 6.41 -23.15 -14.71
CA ALA A 91 5.83 -23.84 -13.56
C ALA A 91 5.60 -22.88 -12.37
N ALA A 92 6.53 -21.98 -12.10
CA ALA A 92 6.37 -20.97 -11.06
C ALA A 92 5.26 -19.97 -11.39
N LYS A 93 5.18 -19.48 -12.63
CA LYS A 93 4.08 -18.61 -13.11
C LYS A 93 2.71 -19.27 -12.94
N ALA A 94 2.60 -20.55 -13.29
CA ALA A 94 1.38 -21.34 -13.10
C ALA A 94 1.01 -21.48 -11.61
N ALA A 95 1.98 -21.77 -10.73
CA ALA A 95 1.76 -21.86 -9.30
C ALA A 95 1.31 -20.52 -8.69
N PHE A 96 1.94 -19.40 -9.07
CA PHE A 96 1.54 -18.07 -8.61
C PHE A 96 0.12 -17.71 -9.05
N SER A 97 -0.28 -18.09 -10.26
CA SER A 97 -1.64 -17.85 -10.78
C SER A 97 -2.71 -18.62 -10.02
N LYS A 98 -2.36 -19.80 -9.47
CA LYS A 98 -3.22 -20.59 -8.57
C LYS A 98 -3.23 -20.06 -7.13
N GLY A 99 -2.37 -19.09 -6.79
CA GLY A 99 -2.18 -18.58 -5.43
C GLY A 99 -1.25 -19.42 -4.56
N GLU A 100 -0.55 -20.40 -5.15
CA GLU A 100 0.37 -21.31 -4.47
C GLU A 100 1.77 -20.66 -4.36
N LEU A 101 1.84 -19.58 -3.56
CA LEU A 101 3.03 -18.74 -3.45
C LEU A 101 4.32 -19.50 -3.09
N LEU A 102 4.25 -20.41 -2.10
CA LEU A 102 5.43 -21.17 -1.65
C LEU A 102 5.95 -22.12 -2.72
N GLU A 103 5.04 -22.75 -3.46
CA GLU A 103 5.39 -23.70 -4.50
C GLU A 103 6.06 -22.99 -5.68
N GLY A 104 5.52 -21.84 -6.10
CA GLY A 104 6.16 -21.01 -7.12
C GLY A 104 7.57 -20.56 -6.71
N ILE A 105 7.78 -20.18 -5.45
CA ILE A 105 9.12 -19.84 -4.94
C ILE A 105 10.03 -21.06 -4.92
N ARG A 106 9.53 -22.24 -4.51
CA ARG A 106 10.29 -23.49 -4.49
C ARG A 106 10.76 -23.88 -5.89
N LEU A 107 9.89 -23.75 -6.90
CA LEU A 107 10.18 -24.05 -8.30
C LEU A 107 11.25 -23.10 -8.90
N LEU A 108 11.15 -21.80 -8.61
CA LEU A 108 12.21 -20.86 -9.01
C LEU A 108 13.56 -21.21 -8.35
N LYS A 109 13.53 -21.70 -7.11
CA LYS A 109 14.73 -22.10 -6.37
C LYS A 109 15.37 -23.40 -6.80
N SER A 110 14.64 -24.29 -7.47
CA SER A 110 15.25 -25.48 -8.06
C SER A 110 16.10 -25.16 -9.30
N SER A 111 16.00 -23.94 -9.84
CA SER A 111 16.88 -23.49 -10.91
C SER A 111 18.25 -23.07 -10.38
N ASN A 112 19.29 -23.31 -11.18
CA ASN A 112 20.64 -22.80 -10.93
C ASN A 112 20.85 -21.37 -11.48
N ASP A 113 19.85 -20.81 -12.17
CA ASP A 113 19.91 -19.46 -12.71
C ASP A 113 19.80 -18.41 -11.60
N SER A 114 20.77 -17.50 -11.60
CA SER A 114 20.83 -16.36 -10.70
C SER A 114 19.62 -15.43 -10.85
N GLU A 115 19.09 -15.24 -12.06
CA GLU A 115 17.93 -14.38 -12.28
C GLU A 115 16.64 -15.00 -11.72
N LEU A 116 16.44 -16.31 -11.90
CA LEU A 116 15.29 -17.02 -11.30
C LEU A 116 15.38 -17.07 -9.77
N LEU A 117 16.58 -17.25 -9.21
CA LEU A 117 16.80 -17.14 -7.76
C LEU A 117 16.49 -15.73 -7.23
N ARG A 118 16.90 -14.69 -7.98
CA ARG A 118 16.56 -13.30 -7.67
C ARG A 118 15.05 -13.06 -7.70
N LEU A 119 14.38 -13.57 -8.73
CA LEU A 119 12.92 -13.52 -8.85
C LEU A 119 12.24 -14.25 -7.70
N ALA A 120 12.76 -15.40 -7.26
CA ALA A 120 12.24 -16.14 -6.11
C ALA A 120 12.28 -15.30 -4.83
N ALA A 121 13.40 -14.59 -4.60
CA ALA A 121 13.55 -13.70 -3.46
C ALA A 121 12.60 -12.50 -3.54
N GLU A 122 12.41 -11.90 -4.72
CA GLU A 122 11.45 -10.81 -4.93
C GLU A 122 10.01 -11.26 -4.65
N LYS A 123 9.60 -12.42 -5.17
CA LYS A 123 8.27 -12.99 -4.92
C LYS A 123 8.07 -13.34 -3.45
N ALA A 124 9.10 -13.85 -2.77
CA ALA A 124 9.05 -14.11 -1.34
C ALA A 124 8.85 -12.84 -0.50
N LEU A 125 9.55 -11.77 -0.84
CA LEU A 125 9.37 -10.45 -0.19
C LEU A 125 7.99 -9.85 -0.47
N GLY A 126 7.51 -9.94 -1.71
CA GLY A 126 6.15 -9.54 -2.06
C GLY A 126 5.09 -10.33 -1.30
N GLY A 127 5.31 -11.63 -1.14
CA GLY A 127 4.50 -12.52 -0.31
C GLY A 127 4.44 -12.10 1.15
N LEU A 128 5.60 -11.81 1.76
CA LEU A 128 5.66 -11.29 3.14
C LEU A 128 4.91 -9.96 3.27
N TRP A 129 5.02 -9.08 2.28
CA TRP A 129 4.29 -7.80 2.29
C TRP A 129 2.77 -8.01 2.23
N MET A 130 2.31 -8.95 1.41
CA MET A 130 0.89 -9.30 1.24
C MET A 130 0.29 -9.97 2.49
N LEU A 131 1.06 -10.83 3.16
CA LEU A 131 0.63 -11.59 4.34
C LEU A 131 0.79 -10.81 5.64
N LEU A 132 1.63 -9.77 5.67
CA LEU A 132 1.88 -8.91 6.83
C LEU A 132 1.41 -7.46 6.62
N PRO A 133 0.17 -7.18 6.14
CA PRO A 133 -0.30 -5.82 6.05
C PRO A 133 -0.52 -5.27 7.46
N PHE A 134 -0.30 -3.96 7.64
CA PHE A 134 -0.39 -3.30 8.93
C PHE A 134 -1.71 -3.62 9.67
N GLY A 135 -1.61 -4.34 10.79
CA GLY A 135 -2.74 -4.64 11.67
C GLY A 135 -3.54 -5.91 11.34
N HIS A 136 -3.06 -6.78 10.45
CA HIS A 136 -3.67 -8.10 10.22
C HIS A 136 -3.13 -9.12 11.22
N GLN A 137 -4.03 -9.85 11.90
CA GLN A 137 -3.64 -10.99 12.74
C GLN A 137 -3.32 -12.17 11.83
N ILE A 138 -2.10 -12.69 11.92
CA ILE A 138 -1.67 -13.89 11.21
C ILE A 138 -2.36 -15.07 11.89
N ASP A 139 -3.20 -15.80 11.17
CA ASP A 139 -3.73 -17.07 11.66
C ASP A 139 -2.61 -18.15 11.67
N SER A 140 -2.87 -19.29 12.33
CA SER A 140 -1.86 -20.35 12.46
C SER A 140 -1.38 -20.91 11.11
N GLU A 141 -2.23 -20.84 10.07
CA GLU A 141 -1.94 -21.30 8.71
C GLU A 141 -1.02 -20.31 7.98
N ASN A 142 -1.27 -19.01 8.08
CA ASN A 142 -0.37 -18.00 7.49
C ASN A 142 0.98 -17.93 8.19
N ASN A 143 1.07 -18.36 9.45
CA ASN A 143 2.33 -18.34 10.19
C ASN A 143 3.36 -19.33 9.62
N THR A 144 2.91 -20.53 9.21
CA THR A 144 3.81 -21.51 8.56
C THR A 144 4.29 -20.99 7.20
N ILE A 145 3.42 -20.30 6.46
CA ILE A 145 3.76 -19.68 5.18
C ILE A 145 4.80 -18.57 5.39
N VAL A 146 4.56 -17.68 6.36
CA VAL A 146 5.50 -16.60 6.70
C VAL A 146 6.86 -17.14 7.11
N ASP A 147 6.90 -18.17 7.96
CA ASP A 147 8.15 -18.81 8.39
C ASP A 147 8.90 -19.44 7.18
N ALA A 148 8.19 -20.10 6.27
CA ALA A 148 8.78 -20.66 5.05
C ALA A 148 9.31 -19.58 4.09
N LEU A 149 8.61 -18.45 3.93
CA LEU A 149 9.06 -17.31 3.13
C LEU A 149 10.34 -16.70 3.72
N ILE A 150 10.40 -16.54 5.04
CA ILE A 150 11.60 -16.03 5.73
C ILE A 150 12.76 -16.99 5.56
N GLN A 151 12.53 -18.29 5.77
CA GLN A 151 13.56 -19.30 5.59
C GLN A 151 14.10 -19.30 4.15
N SER A 152 13.21 -19.15 3.17
CA SER A 152 13.60 -19.05 1.76
C SER A 152 14.54 -17.85 1.55
N ILE A 153 14.16 -16.67 2.01
CA ILE A 153 14.98 -15.46 1.89
C ILE A 153 16.33 -15.63 2.61
N SER A 154 16.36 -16.24 3.80
CA SER A 154 17.57 -16.45 4.59
C SER A 154 18.56 -17.47 4.02
N GLN A 155 18.18 -18.28 3.03
CA GLN A 155 19.12 -19.24 2.44
C GLN A 155 19.93 -18.64 1.28
N ASP A 156 19.47 -17.52 0.69
CA ASP A 156 20.00 -17.02 -0.59
C ASP A 156 20.90 -15.79 -0.44
N TYR A 157 21.72 -15.71 0.62
CA TYR A 157 22.52 -14.52 0.90
C TYR A 157 23.62 -14.23 -0.15
N GLY A 158 23.98 -15.21 -0.99
CA GLY A 158 25.06 -15.06 -1.97
C GLY A 158 24.66 -14.41 -3.30
N VAL A 159 23.35 -14.37 -3.63
CA VAL A 159 22.88 -14.00 -4.98
C VAL A 159 22.48 -12.52 -5.09
N LEU A 160 22.27 -11.85 -3.95
CA LEU A 160 21.68 -10.52 -3.95
C LEU A 160 22.69 -9.39 -3.85
N THR A 161 22.35 -8.30 -4.53
CA THR A 161 23.06 -7.03 -4.45
C THR A 161 22.87 -6.35 -3.09
N GLU A 162 23.79 -5.44 -2.74
CA GLU A 162 23.78 -4.69 -1.48
C GLU A 162 22.46 -3.92 -1.24
N GLU A 163 21.83 -3.41 -2.29
CA GLU A 163 20.54 -2.70 -2.23
C GLU A 163 19.37 -3.65 -1.92
N GLU A 164 19.44 -4.90 -2.36
CA GLU A 164 18.42 -5.92 -2.09
C GLU A 164 18.56 -6.48 -0.66
N VAL A 165 19.80 -6.61 -0.17
CA VAL A 165 20.07 -6.86 1.26
C VAL A 165 19.45 -5.75 2.11
N HIS A 166 19.51 -4.50 1.67
CA HIS A 166 18.88 -3.37 2.36
C HIS A 166 17.35 -3.46 2.39
N GLN A 167 16.72 -3.93 1.31
CA GLN A 167 15.27 -4.19 1.28
C GLN A 167 14.88 -5.33 2.23
N ARG A 168 15.70 -6.38 2.32
CA ARG A 168 15.52 -7.48 3.29
C ARG A 168 15.64 -6.99 4.73
N VAL A 169 16.61 -6.13 5.04
CA VAL A 169 16.75 -5.51 6.37
C VAL A 169 15.53 -4.65 6.71
N ARG A 170 14.99 -3.89 5.75
CA ARG A 170 13.74 -3.14 5.94
C ARG A 170 12.56 -4.05 6.22
N ALA A 171 12.42 -5.15 5.48
CA ALA A 171 11.37 -6.15 5.71
C ALA A 171 11.49 -6.78 7.10
N LEU A 172 12.71 -7.14 7.54
CA LEU A 172 12.99 -7.70 8.87
C LEU A 172 12.69 -6.70 9.99
N ILE A 173 13.08 -5.43 9.83
CA ILE A 173 12.78 -4.36 10.79
C ILE A 173 11.27 -4.11 10.87
N MET A 174 10.58 -4.18 9.74
CA MET A 174 9.13 -4.02 9.69
C MET A 174 8.41 -5.23 10.32
N GLN A 175 8.94 -6.44 10.16
CA GLN A 175 8.49 -7.64 10.84
C GLN A 175 8.62 -7.52 12.37
N ILE A 176 9.74 -6.99 12.88
CA ILE A 176 9.94 -6.73 14.32
C ILE A 176 8.94 -5.67 14.84
N HIS A 177 8.61 -4.67 14.02
CA HIS A 177 7.63 -3.65 14.36
C HIS A 177 6.19 -4.20 14.40
N LEU A 178 5.84 -5.08 13.46
CA LEU A 178 4.53 -5.70 13.33
C LEU A 178 4.28 -6.77 14.41
N MET A 179 5.29 -7.60 14.70
CA MET A 179 5.26 -8.64 15.74
C MET A 179 5.01 -8.06 17.15
N ASN A 180 5.66 -6.94 17.48
CA ASN A 180 5.51 -6.28 18.79
C ASN A 180 4.16 -5.60 18.99
N LYS A 181 3.42 -5.31 17.92
CA LYS A 181 2.17 -4.55 18.00
C LYS A 181 0.93 -5.45 18.10
N TYR A 182 0.99 -6.73 17.72
CA TYR A 182 -0.23 -7.50 17.45
C TYR A 182 -0.31 -8.99 17.86
N TYR A 183 0.68 -9.60 18.53
CA TYR A 183 0.54 -11.00 19.01
C TYR A 183 -0.08 -11.09 20.43
N PRO A 184 -1.20 -11.82 20.64
CA PRO A 184 -1.66 -12.19 21.97
C PRO A 184 -0.85 -13.37 22.52
N GLN A 185 -0.38 -13.23 23.76
CA GLN A 185 0.38 -14.26 24.49
C GLN A 185 -0.51 -15.45 24.85
N ASN A 186 -0.54 -16.46 24.00
CA ASN A 186 -0.95 -17.81 24.38
C ASN A 186 -0.17 -18.88 23.58
N ARG A 187 1.16 -18.88 23.71
CA ARG A 187 2.02 -20.06 23.94
C ARG A 187 3.51 -19.69 23.89
N SER A 188 4.23 -20.28 24.85
CA SER A 188 5.68 -20.23 25.12
C SER A 188 6.30 -18.84 25.27
N GLU A 189 6.19 -18.32 26.50
CA GLU A 189 7.05 -17.26 27.05
C GLU A 189 8.55 -17.54 26.81
N VAL A 190 8.94 -18.81 26.69
CA VAL A 190 10.30 -19.25 26.36
C VAL A 190 10.66 -18.96 24.89
N PHE A 191 9.71 -19.08 23.95
CA PHE A 191 9.96 -18.83 22.53
C PHE A 191 10.12 -17.34 22.21
N GLU A 192 9.27 -16.49 22.80
CA GLU A 192 9.38 -15.03 22.65
C GLU A 192 10.62 -14.47 23.36
N ARG A 193 10.94 -14.98 24.55
CA ARG A 193 12.22 -14.67 25.22
C ARG A 193 13.40 -15.15 24.38
N ARG A 194 13.32 -16.29 23.69
CA ARG A 194 14.38 -16.80 22.82
C ARG A 194 14.54 -15.97 21.55
N LYS A 195 13.45 -15.51 20.91
CA LYS A 195 13.52 -14.65 19.72
C LYS A 195 14.05 -13.25 20.04
N ILE A 196 13.53 -12.59 21.09
CA ILE A 196 14.07 -11.29 21.54
C ILE A 196 15.52 -11.43 21.99
N ARG A 197 15.85 -12.50 22.72
CA ARG A 197 17.24 -12.80 23.10
C ARG A 197 18.11 -13.06 21.87
N ARG A 198 17.62 -13.76 20.84
CA ARG A 198 18.33 -14.00 19.57
C ARG A 198 18.52 -12.71 18.76
N THR A 199 17.54 -11.80 18.75
CA THR A 199 17.72 -10.46 18.15
C THR A 199 18.73 -9.63 18.93
N LEU A 200 18.71 -9.69 20.26
CA LEU A 200 19.72 -9.04 21.10
C LEU A 200 21.09 -9.70 20.98
N GLU A 201 21.16 -11.00 20.70
CA GLU A 201 22.37 -11.76 20.38
C GLU A 201 22.91 -11.38 19.00
N ILE A 202 22.05 -11.23 17.98
CA ILE A 202 22.43 -10.68 16.66
C ILE A 202 22.96 -9.25 16.81
N LEU A 203 22.39 -8.44 17.70
CA LEU A 203 22.92 -7.11 18.03
C LEU A 203 24.20 -7.16 18.90
N ARG A 204 24.52 -8.31 19.51
CA ARG A 204 25.63 -8.50 20.48
C ARG A 204 26.86 -9.16 19.86
N GLU A 205 26.67 -10.15 19.00
CA GLU A 205 27.71 -10.92 18.31
C GLU A 205 28.28 -10.17 17.10
N TYR A 206 27.65 -9.07 16.70
CA TYR A 206 28.07 -8.31 15.54
C TYR A 206 29.25 -7.38 15.85
N ASN A 207 30.29 -7.49 15.02
CA ASN A 207 31.56 -6.81 15.17
C ASN A 207 31.38 -5.28 15.17
N GLN A 208 32.17 -4.56 15.98
CA GLN A 208 32.07 -3.09 16.13
C GLN A 208 32.19 -2.32 14.81
N GLU A 209 32.81 -2.92 13.79
CA GLU A 209 33.02 -2.32 12.47
C GLU A 209 31.75 -2.21 11.61
N HIS A 210 30.66 -2.92 11.95
CA HIS A 210 29.46 -2.99 11.13
C HIS A 210 28.15 -2.87 11.93
N SER A 211 27.99 -1.90 12.84
CA SER A 211 26.73 -1.81 13.60
C SER A 211 25.50 -1.76 12.65
N PRO A 212 24.48 -2.61 12.86
CA PRO A 212 23.32 -2.73 11.96
C PRO A 212 22.40 -1.49 11.99
N LEU A 213 22.61 -0.57 12.94
CA LEU A 213 21.99 0.76 12.90
C LEU A 213 22.65 1.68 11.86
N TYR A 214 23.82 1.33 11.32
CA TYR A 214 24.55 2.06 10.28
C TYR A 214 24.56 1.38 8.92
N SER A 215 23.92 0.21 8.77
CA SER A 215 23.69 -0.40 7.46
C SER A 215 22.83 0.48 6.54
N PHE A 216 22.23 1.55 7.08
CA PHE A 216 21.63 2.64 6.30
C PHE A 216 22.63 3.60 5.64
N ASN A 217 23.90 3.22 5.43
CA ASN A 217 24.92 4.06 4.81
C ASN A 217 25.02 3.95 3.28
N GLY A 218 24.22 3.09 2.63
CA GLY A 218 24.25 2.90 1.17
C GLY A 218 24.00 4.18 0.35
N LYS A 219 24.39 4.19 -0.94
CA LYS A 219 24.29 5.38 -1.82
C LYS A 219 22.85 5.91 -2.01
N ALA A 220 21.83 5.10 -1.72
CA ALA A 220 20.40 5.46 -1.68
C ALA A 220 19.89 5.85 -0.27
N ALA A 221 20.77 6.06 0.69
CA ALA A 221 20.42 6.24 2.09
C ALA A 221 19.63 7.51 2.41
N LEU A 222 18.80 7.39 3.46
CA LEU A 222 18.21 8.53 4.15
C LEU A 222 19.29 9.57 4.50
N ASN A 223 18.95 10.85 4.51
CA ASN A 223 19.85 11.87 5.04
C ASN A 223 20.19 11.57 6.52
N PRO A 224 21.31 12.07 7.08
CA PRO A 224 21.71 11.80 8.46
C PRO A 224 20.59 12.07 9.48
N LEU A 225 19.76 13.09 9.22
CA LEU A 225 18.56 13.40 10.01
C LEU A 225 17.52 12.26 9.97
N GLY A 226 17.16 11.77 8.78
CA GLY A 226 16.21 10.67 8.60
C GLY A 226 16.72 9.36 9.19
N ARG A 227 18.03 9.11 9.09
CA ARG A 227 18.69 7.99 9.80
C ARG A 227 18.56 8.17 11.31
N GLY A 228 18.91 9.34 11.83
CA GLY A 228 18.78 9.66 13.26
C GLY A 228 17.34 9.46 13.78
N ILE A 229 16.33 9.88 13.02
CA ILE A 229 14.92 9.67 13.39
C ILE A 229 14.57 8.17 13.42
N LEU A 230 14.98 7.40 12.40
CA LEU A 230 14.71 5.97 12.33
C LEU A 230 15.40 5.21 13.48
N ILE A 231 16.68 5.51 13.70
CA ILE A 231 17.48 4.96 14.79
C ILE A 231 16.83 5.26 16.14
N LEU A 232 16.41 6.51 16.38
CA LEU A 232 15.70 6.88 17.61
C LEU A 232 14.39 6.11 17.79
N ARG A 233 13.64 5.88 16.71
CA ARG A 233 12.42 5.04 16.76
C ARG A 233 12.75 3.59 17.11
N ILE A 234 13.80 3.02 16.53
CA ILE A 234 14.26 1.66 16.87
C ILE A 234 14.68 1.58 18.33
N CYS A 235 15.53 2.50 18.81
CA CYS A 235 15.94 2.57 20.21
C CYS A 235 14.73 2.68 21.15
N ARG A 236 13.73 3.48 20.78
CA ARG A 236 12.49 3.65 21.55
C ARG A 236 11.67 2.36 21.63
N LEU A 237 11.53 1.64 20.52
CA LEU A 237 10.85 0.34 20.50
C LEU A 237 11.58 -0.66 21.39
N ILE A 238 12.90 -0.76 21.29
CA ILE A 238 13.72 -1.65 22.11
C ILE A 238 13.53 -1.36 23.61
N VAL A 239 13.56 -0.08 24.00
CA VAL A 239 13.35 0.33 25.40
C VAL A 239 11.94 -0.01 25.87
N LEU A 240 10.90 0.30 25.09
CA LEU A 240 9.51 -0.01 25.45
C LEU A 240 9.24 -1.51 25.56
N VAL A 241 9.80 -2.31 24.65
CA VAL A 241 9.72 -3.77 24.72
C VAL A 241 10.36 -4.26 26.02
N SER A 242 11.56 -3.77 26.35
CA SER A 242 12.28 -4.14 27.58
C SER A 242 11.51 -3.76 28.86
N ILE A 243 10.76 -2.65 28.84
CA ILE A 243 9.86 -2.25 29.94
C ILE A 243 8.68 -3.22 30.03
N ASN A 244 7.99 -3.46 28.92
CA ASN A 244 6.76 -4.24 28.87
C ASN A 244 6.98 -5.73 29.14
N THR A 245 8.15 -6.27 28.78
CA THR A 245 8.54 -7.66 29.08
C THR A 245 8.96 -7.88 30.53
N GLY A 246 9.10 -6.80 31.31
CA GLY A 246 9.49 -6.89 32.71
C GLY A 246 10.95 -7.32 32.92
N PHE A 247 11.86 -6.92 32.01
CA PHE A 247 13.29 -7.19 32.18
C PHE A 247 13.78 -6.72 33.55
N ASN A 248 14.66 -7.53 34.18
CA ASN A 248 15.31 -7.14 35.42
C ASN A 248 16.36 -6.04 35.17
N LEU A 249 16.84 -5.40 36.24
CA LEU A 249 17.76 -4.27 36.12
C LEU A 249 19.06 -4.63 35.35
N PRO A 250 19.72 -5.78 35.55
CA PRO A 250 20.89 -6.17 34.75
C PRO A 250 20.60 -6.27 33.25
N GLN A 251 19.47 -6.86 32.85
CA GLN A 251 19.07 -6.96 31.44
C GLN A 251 18.78 -5.58 30.83
N ARG A 252 18.13 -4.70 31.60
CA ARG A 252 17.89 -3.30 31.18
C ARG A 252 19.19 -2.54 30.98
N LEU A 253 20.16 -2.70 31.88
CA LEU A 253 21.49 -2.11 31.74
C LEU A 253 22.22 -2.66 30.51
N GLN A 254 22.07 -3.95 30.21
CA GLN A 254 22.61 -4.54 28.99
C GLN A 254 21.98 -3.92 27.73
N VAL A 255 20.66 -3.75 27.70
CA VAL A 255 19.95 -3.07 26.60
C VAL A 255 20.46 -1.63 26.43
N ARG A 256 20.60 -0.87 27.53
CA ARG A 256 21.18 0.48 27.51
C ARG A 256 22.58 0.49 26.90
N GLN A 257 23.45 -0.42 27.35
CA GLN A 257 24.81 -0.55 26.82
C GLN A 257 24.83 -0.93 25.34
N SER A 258 23.92 -1.81 24.89
CA SER A 258 23.80 -2.16 23.47
C SER A 258 23.34 -0.98 22.63
N ILE A 259 22.36 -0.20 23.10
CA ILE A 259 21.93 1.04 22.43
C ILE A 259 23.08 2.03 22.37
N SER A 260 23.78 2.25 23.48
CA SER A 260 24.92 3.17 23.53
C SER A 260 26.01 2.74 22.55
N ARG A 261 26.42 1.46 22.56
CA ARG A 261 27.42 0.93 21.62
C ARG A 261 26.97 1.07 20.16
N ALA A 262 25.71 0.79 19.88
CA ALA A 262 25.17 0.87 18.53
C ALA A 262 25.01 2.33 18.03
N LEU A 263 25.00 3.32 18.92
CA LEU A 263 24.97 4.75 18.59
C LEU A 263 26.37 5.41 18.57
N SER A 264 27.38 4.76 19.15
CA SER A 264 28.77 5.24 19.19
C SER A 264 29.65 4.71 18.04
N GLY A 265 29.07 3.99 17.08
CA GLY A 265 29.78 3.47 15.92
C GLY A 265 30.27 4.58 14.96
N PRO A 266 31.17 4.23 14.01
CA PRO A 266 31.91 5.19 13.18
C PRO A 266 31.09 5.93 12.11
N GLY A 267 29.77 5.71 12.02
CA GLY A 267 28.96 6.36 10.98
C GLY A 267 28.43 7.74 11.36
N GLU A 268 28.15 8.55 10.35
CA GLU A 268 27.51 9.87 10.49
C GLU A 268 26.05 9.72 10.96
N ILE A 269 25.84 9.69 12.27
CA ILE A 269 24.52 9.89 12.86
C ILE A 269 24.33 11.38 13.12
N HIS A 270 23.07 11.83 13.08
CA HIS A 270 22.72 13.15 13.56
C HIS A 270 22.95 13.25 15.08
N HIS A 271 24.17 13.60 15.48
CA HIS A 271 24.63 13.67 16.87
C HIS A 271 23.63 14.37 17.78
N TYR A 272 23.13 15.55 17.41
CA TYR A 272 22.17 16.29 18.26
C TYR A 272 20.89 15.51 18.63
N LEU A 273 20.43 14.58 17.78
CA LEU A 273 19.26 13.77 18.04
C LEU A 273 19.60 12.59 18.97
N CYS A 274 20.75 11.96 18.77
CA CYS A 274 21.17 10.75 19.48
C CYS A 274 22.02 11.02 20.73
N ASP A 275 22.60 12.22 20.87
CA ASP A 275 23.46 12.61 22.00
C ASP A 275 22.72 12.50 23.33
N ARG A 276 21.45 12.89 23.34
CA ARG A 276 20.61 12.71 24.53
C ARG A 276 20.43 11.25 24.91
N LEU A 277 20.46 10.31 23.96
CA LEU A 277 20.44 8.88 24.28
C LEU A 277 21.80 8.40 24.80
N LEU A 278 22.89 8.87 24.20
CA LEU A 278 24.27 8.54 24.55
C LEU A 278 24.66 9.04 25.95
N GLN A 279 24.12 10.19 26.38
CA GLN A 279 24.45 10.80 27.67
C GLN A 279 23.79 10.10 28.88
N ASN A 280 22.82 9.20 28.67
CA ASN A 280 22.13 8.53 29.77
C ASN A 280 23.03 7.51 30.46
N LYS A 281 23.35 7.77 31.74
CA LYS A 281 24.19 6.90 32.58
C LYS A 281 23.36 5.79 33.21
N THR A 282 22.10 6.07 33.51
CA THR A 282 21.17 5.14 34.17
C THR A 282 20.08 4.65 33.22
N TRP A 283 19.40 3.56 33.59
CA TRP A 283 18.26 3.07 32.82
C TRP A 283 17.09 4.04 32.89
N GLU A 284 16.88 4.64 34.05
CA GLU A 284 15.80 5.57 34.36
C GLU A 284 15.92 6.85 33.50
N GLU A 285 17.13 7.36 33.32
CA GLU A 285 17.43 8.48 32.41
C GLU A 285 17.15 8.12 30.95
N LEU A 286 17.56 6.92 30.50
CA LEU A 286 17.29 6.46 29.14
C LEU A 286 15.78 6.29 28.90
N GLU A 287 15.08 5.67 29.84
CA GLU A 287 13.64 5.48 29.81
C GLU A 287 12.91 6.83 29.77
N ASP A 288 13.25 7.78 30.63
CA ASP A 288 12.63 9.10 30.65
C ASP A 288 12.90 9.87 29.35
N THR A 289 14.14 9.85 28.86
CA THR A 289 14.54 10.48 27.60
C THR A 289 13.73 9.92 26.42
N ILE A 290 13.57 8.60 26.34
CA ILE A 290 12.80 7.94 25.28
C ILE A 290 11.31 8.26 25.38
N LEU A 291 10.75 8.24 26.60
CA LEU A 291 9.33 8.52 26.84
C LEU A 291 8.97 9.99 26.56
N ARG A 292 9.91 10.92 26.75
CA ARG A 292 9.72 12.36 26.52
C ARG A 292 10.20 12.84 25.16
N CYS A 293 10.82 11.98 24.36
CA CYS A 293 11.37 12.37 23.06
C CYS A 293 10.24 12.89 22.12
N PRO A 294 10.31 14.16 21.66
CA PRO A 294 9.22 14.84 20.96
C PRO A 294 9.07 14.45 19.48
N LEU A 295 9.86 13.50 18.96
CA LEU A 295 9.83 13.09 17.55
C LEU A 295 8.54 12.37 17.12
N ASN A 296 7.57 12.22 18.03
CA ASN A 296 6.31 11.51 17.80
C ASN A 296 5.13 12.48 17.78
N ARG A 297 4.98 13.23 16.70
CA ARG A 297 3.65 13.78 16.37
C ARG A 297 2.77 12.67 15.80
N GLY A 298 2.16 11.87 16.68
CA GLY A 298 0.93 11.10 16.43
C GLY A 298 1.01 9.72 15.76
N ALA A 299 2.06 9.36 15.04
CA ALA A 299 2.03 8.17 14.17
C ALA A 299 2.17 6.81 14.89
N ASP A 300 2.95 6.72 15.97
CA ASP A 300 3.42 5.40 16.42
C ASP A 300 2.50 4.70 17.45
N GLN A 301 1.48 5.39 17.99
CA GLN A 301 0.50 4.87 18.98
C GLN A 301 1.12 3.93 20.04
N LEU A 302 2.31 4.27 20.54
CA LEU A 302 3.10 3.38 21.39
C LEU A 302 2.43 3.20 22.75
N VAL A 303 2.49 1.97 23.27
CA VAL A 303 1.88 1.59 24.54
C VAL A 303 2.93 1.14 25.55
N ARG A 304 2.84 1.67 26.77
CA ARG A 304 3.54 1.19 27.96
C ARG A 304 2.56 0.43 28.83
N LEU A 305 2.81 -0.86 29.04
CA LEU A 305 2.02 -1.74 29.88
C LEU A 305 2.54 -1.65 31.32
N PHE A 306 1.64 -1.61 32.29
CA PHE A 306 2.01 -1.74 33.70
C PHE A 306 0.98 -2.57 34.46
N LEU A 307 1.47 -3.50 35.28
CA LEU A 307 0.63 -4.35 36.12
C LEU A 307 0.18 -3.55 37.35
N ARG A 308 -1.13 -3.40 37.53
CA ARG A 308 -1.74 -2.79 38.72
C ARG A 308 -1.67 -3.77 39.89
N LYS A 309 -0.68 -3.60 40.76
CA LYS A 309 -0.58 -4.36 42.02
C LYS A 309 -1.20 -3.54 43.17
N GLY A 310 -2.46 -3.82 43.49
CA GLY A 310 -3.17 -3.25 44.65
C GLY A 310 -3.69 -1.82 44.48
N ASN A 311 -4.52 -1.37 45.43
CA ASN A 311 -5.21 -0.07 45.38
C ASN A 311 -4.29 1.16 45.52
N ASN A 312 -3.07 0.98 46.03
CA ASN A 312 -2.14 2.09 46.30
C ASN A 312 -1.10 2.32 45.20
N TYR A 313 -1.27 1.69 44.03
CA TYR A 313 -0.28 1.81 42.96
C TYR A 313 -0.40 3.17 42.25
N ARG A 314 0.63 4.01 42.36
CA ARG A 314 0.71 5.25 41.57
C ARG A 314 0.85 4.90 40.10
N GLN A 315 -0.14 5.29 39.31
CA GLN A 315 -0.09 5.17 37.86
C GLN A 315 1.19 5.85 37.34
N PRO A 316 2.01 5.17 36.52
CA PRO A 316 3.15 5.80 35.87
C PRO A 316 2.68 7.04 35.12
N ARG A 317 3.44 8.14 35.20
CA ARG A 317 3.09 9.38 34.47
C ARG A 317 2.89 9.03 33.01
N SER A 318 1.70 9.31 32.50
CA SER A 318 1.43 9.16 31.07
C SER A 318 2.25 10.22 30.33
N SER A 319 3.01 9.79 29.33
CA SER A 319 3.62 10.71 28.39
C SER A 319 2.57 11.05 27.34
N ILE A 320 2.57 12.29 26.85
CA ILE A 320 1.74 12.73 25.72
C ILE A 320 1.92 11.79 24.50
N PHE A 321 3.08 11.16 24.39
CA PHE A 321 3.47 10.35 23.23
C PHE A 321 3.45 8.83 23.45
N VAL A 322 3.27 8.37 24.69
CA VAL A 322 3.22 6.93 25.02
C VAL A 322 2.04 6.68 25.94
N ARG A 323 1.06 5.93 25.42
CA ARG A 323 -0.13 5.59 26.16
C ARG A 323 0.23 4.60 27.26
N ALA A 324 0.03 4.98 28.51
CA ALA A 324 0.18 4.08 29.65
C ALA A 324 -1.11 3.27 29.82
N VAL A 325 -1.03 1.94 29.70
CA VAL A 325 -2.15 1.01 29.87
C VAL A 325 -1.89 0.16 31.11
N GLY A 326 -2.70 0.40 32.13
CA GLY A 326 -2.67 -0.37 33.37
C GLY A 326 -3.60 -1.56 33.27
N TYR A 327 -3.11 -2.75 33.59
CA TYR A 327 -3.88 -4.00 33.57
C TYR A 327 -3.75 -4.71 34.92
N ASN A 328 -4.79 -5.44 35.36
CA ASN A 328 -4.72 -6.30 36.54
C ASN A 328 -4.40 -7.75 36.15
N ARG A 329 -4.87 -8.17 34.97
CA ARG A 329 -4.68 -9.52 34.43
C ARG A 329 -4.33 -9.46 32.95
N VAL A 330 -3.54 -10.40 32.46
CA VAL A 330 -3.08 -10.45 31.06
C VAL A 330 -4.25 -10.42 30.05
N PRO A 331 -5.38 -11.14 30.25
CA PRO A 331 -6.52 -11.07 29.33
C PRO A 331 -7.18 -9.68 29.22
N GLU A 332 -7.01 -8.80 30.22
CA GLU A 332 -7.52 -7.43 30.13
C GLU A 332 -6.73 -6.59 29.14
N ILE A 333 -5.46 -6.94 28.87
CA ILE A 333 -4.61 -6.21 27.93
C ILE A 333 -5.24 -6.21 26.55
N GLU A 334 -5.75 -7.36 26.09
CA GLU A 334 -6.41 -7.48 24.79
C GLU A 334 -7.58 -6.49 24.67
N ARG A 335 -8.50 -6.51 25.65
CA ARG A 335 -9.63 -5.57 25.72
C ARG A 335 -9.19 -4.11 25.77
N LEU A 336 -8.14 -3.80 26.52
CA LEU A 336 -7.62 -2.43 26.67
C LEU A 336 -6.89 -1.93 25.41
N LEU A 337 -6.37 -2.82 24.59
CA LEU A 337 -5.68 -2.53 23.33
C LEU A 337 -6.62 -2.54 22.12
N SER A 338 -7.76 -3.23 22.18
CA SER A 338 -8.77 -3.23 21.12
C SER A 338 -9.25 -1.80 20.81
N LEU A 339 -8.91 -1.30 19.62
CA LEU A 339 -9.25 0.03 19.14
C LEU A 339 -10.77 0.25 18.96
N THR A 340 -11.56 -0.81 18.90
CA THR A 340 -13.02 -0.79 18.71
C THR A 340 -13.79 -0.17 19.87
N ASP A 341 -13.26 -0.21 21.09
CA ASP A 341 -14.02 0.21 22.29
C ASP A 341 -13.84 1.70 22.64
N PHE A 342 -12.96 2.42 21.93
CA PHE A 342 -12.70 3.83 22.23
C PHE A 342 -13.84 4.78 21.84
N ALA A 343 -14.64 4.42 20.83
CA ALA A 343 -15.87 5.15 20.49
C ALA A 343 -17.02 4.84 21.46
N GLN A 344 -16.88 3.80 22.30
CA GLN A 344 -17.86 3.40 23.30
C GLN A 344 -17.32 3.51 24.72
N ARG A 345 -16.38 4.44 24.98
CA ARG A 345 -16.17 4.87 26.35
C ARG A 345 -17.53 5.39 26.83
N PRO A 346 -18.16 4.80 27.86
CA PRO A 346 -19.33 5.43 28.43
C PRO A 346 -18.87 6.81 28.84
N GLN A 347 -19.40 7.85 28.19
CA GLN A 347 -19.40 9.16 28.79
C GLN A 347 -19.90 8.94 30.20
N SER A 348 -19.14 9.42 31.20
CA SER A 348 -19.52 9.40 32.61
C SER A 348 -21.03 9.48 32.69
N THR A 349 -21.70 8.37 32.98
CA THR A 349 -23.15 8.34 33.02
C THR A 349 -23.51 9.34 34.09
N LEU A 350 -24.09 10.45 33.66
CA LEU A 350 -24.72 11.41 34.54
C LEU A 350 -25.59 10.61 35.50
N ASN A 351 -25.37 10.85 36.78
CA ASN A 351 -25.97 10.11 37.88
C ASN A 351 -27.48 9.97 37.60
N PRO A 352 -28.05 8.76 37.52
CA PRO A 352 -29.46 8.57 37.17
C PRO A 352 -30.43 9.20 38.19
N GLY A 353 -29.92 9.67 39.34
CA GLY A 353 -30.64 10.49 40.31
C GLY A 353 -30.51 12.01 40.14
N ALA A 354 -29.88 12.51 39.07
CA ALA A 354 -29.83 13.95 38.79
C ALA A 354 -31.23 14.42 38.41
N LYS A 355 -31.83 15.28 39.24
CA LYS A 355 -33.16 15.86 38.97
C LYS A 355 -33.14 16.57 37.61
N PRO A 356 -34.17 16.39 36.76
CA PRO A 356 -34.28 17.08 35.49
C PRO A 356 -34.07 18.58 35.68
N PHE A 357 -33.20 19.17 34.87
CA PHE A 357 -33.03 20.62 34.82
C PHE A 357 -34.30 21.20 34.22
N ASP A 358 -35.07 21.95 35.02
CA ASP A 358 -36.35 22.56 34.66
C ASP A 358 -36.10 24.02 34.24
N PRO A 359 -36.00 24.35 32.94
CA PRO A 359 -35.77 25.71 32.50
C PRO A 359 -37.13 26.33 32.21
N SER A 360 -37.85 26.70 33.26
CA SER A 360 -39.04 27.54 33.12
C SER A 360 -39.17 28.47 34.32
N LEU A 361 -38.80 29.73 34.13
CA LEU A 361 -39.58 30.92 34.50
C LEU A 361 -38.80 32.19 34.16
N SER A 362 -39.07 32.73 32.97
CA SER A 362 -38.86 34.13 32.56
C SER A 362 -39.39 34.21 31.13
N GLY A 363 -40.66 34.57 30.90
CA GLY A 363 -41.07 35.97 30.81
C GLY A 363 -41.44 36.28 29.36
N GLN A 364 -42.72 36.14 29.02
CA GLN A 364 -43.38 36.73 27.84
C GLN A 364 -43.74 38.21 28.14
N PRO A 365 -44.21 39.04 27.19
CA PRO A 365 -44.20 38.93 25.71
C PRO A 365 -43.81 40.23 24.97
N ALA A 366 -43.58 40.17 23.65
CA ALA A 366 -44.12 41.15 22.69
C ALA A 366 -43.93 40.74 21.21
N SER A 367 -45.03 40.86 20.46
CA SER A 367 -45.12 41.31 19.05
C SER A 367 -44.52 40.41 17.95
N GLU A 368 -45.36 39.63 17.26
CA GLU A 368 -45.94 39.95 15.94
C GLU A 368 -44.93 40.08 14.78
N ASN A 369 -44.88 39.09 13.89
CA ASN A 369 -45.35 39.25 12.51
C ASN A 369 -45.23 37.98 11.65
N LYS A 370 -46.41 37.50 11.23
CA LYS A 370 -46.82 36.96 9.92
C LYS A 370 -45.83 37.08 8.74
N ASN A 371 -45.50 35.96 8.08
CA ASN A 371 -46.03 35.58 6.75
C ASN A 371 -45.26 34.42 6.08
N ASP A 372 -46.06 33.46 5.59
CA ASP A 372 -45.95 32.71 4.32
C ASP A 372 -44.80 31.72 4.07
N THR A 373 -45.15 30.42 4.09
CA THR A 373 -44.51 29.39 3.26
C THR A 373 -45.60 28.46 2.69
N PRO A 374 -45.72 28.29 1.36
CA PRO A 374 -46.69 27.37 0.78
C PRO A 374 -46.14 25.93 0.76
N GLY A 375 -47.04 25.00 1.05
CA GLY A 375 -46.79 23.56 1.09
C GLY A 375 -46.55 22.94 -0.28
N PHE A 376 -45.85 21.81 -0.24
CA PHE A 376 -45.92 20.76 -1.25
C PHE A 376 -46.01 19.43 -0.52
N GLU A 377 -47.25 18.94 -0.41
CA GLU A 377 -47.53 17.51 -0.35
C GLU A 377 -47.26 16.93 -1.74
N LYS A 378 -46.56 15.79 -1.80
CA LYS A 378 -46.72 14.84 -2.91
C LYS A 378 -46.31 13.43 -2.47
N GLU A 379 -47.37 12.63 -2.35
CA GLU A 379 -47.50 11.23 -2.81
C GLU A 379 -46.25 10.35 -2.78
N LEU A 380 -46.25 9.43 -1.81
CA LEU A 380 -45.51 8.17 -1.84
C LEU A 380 -46.36 7.14 -2.61
N ASP A 381 -46.06 6.94 -3.90
CA ASP A 381 -46.52 5.77 -4.63
C ASP A 381 -45.62 4.58 -4.31
N GLN A 382 -46.29 3.51 -3.91
CA GLN A 382 -45.76 2.24 -3.44
C GLN A 382 -45.92 1.24 -4.59
N GLU A 383 -44.88 1.03 -5.39
CA GLU A 383 -44.85 -0.03 -6.40
C GLU A 383 -44.02 -1.22 -5.90
N ASP A 384 -44.72 -2.25 -5.45
CA ASP A 384 -44.20 -3.61 -5.27
C ASP A 384 -44.04 -4.27 -6.65
N GLY A 385 -42.84 -4.16 -7.22
CA GLY A 385 -42.44 -4.85 -8.44
C GLY A 385 -41.93 -6.27 -8.16
N ASP A 386 -42.84 -7.22 -8.18
CA ASP A 386 -42.58 -8.67 -8.21
C ASP A 386 -41.72 -9.04 -9.43
N THR A 387 -40.49 -9.49 -9.18
CA THR A 387 -39.55 -9.97 -10.20
C THR A 387 -39.24 -11.45 -9.95
N THR A 388 -40.28 -12.28 -10.02
CA THR A 388 -40.14 -13.73 -10.12
C THR A 388 -40.78 -14.26 -11.41
N GLY A 389 -40.10 -14.05 -12.53
CA GLY A 389 -40.59 -14.55 -13.81
C GLY A 389 -39.60 -14.37 -14.94
N LEU A 390 -38.52 -15.15 -14.97
CA LEU A 390 -37.66 -15.34 -16.15
C LEU A 390 -36.71 -16.52 -15.92
N MET A 391 -37.21 -17.73 -16.15
CA MET A 391 -36.50 -18.89 -16.71
C MET A 391 -37.55 -19.90 -17.17
N ARG A 392 -38.25 -19.57 -18.28
CA ARG A 392 -38.77 -20.59 -19.18
C ARG A 392 -37.68 -20.79 -20.22
N SER A 393 -36.99 -21.92 -20.12
CA SER A 393 -36.14 -22.41 -21.20
C SER A 393 -37.07 -23.16 -22.14
N ASP A 394 -37.23 -22.62 -23.34
CA ASP A 394 -37.84 -23.32 -24.46
C ASP A 394 -37.02 -24.58 -24.74
N HIS A 395 -37.66 -25.73 -24.58
CA HIS A 395 -37.15 -27.01 -25.05
C HIS A 395 -37.49 -27.11 -26.52
N ASP A 396 -36.52 -26.82 -27.39
CA ASP A 396 -36.54 -27.30 -28.76
C ASP A 396 -36.35 -28.82 -28.75
N GLU A 397 -37.37 -29.52 -29.25
CA GLU A 397 -37.38 -30.95 -29.51
C GLU A 397 -36.32 -31.28 -30.56
N ILE A 398 -35.12 -31.66 -30.11
CA ILE A 398 -34.15 -32.38 -30.93
C ILE A 398 -34.59 -33.85 -30.93
N GLY A 399 -35.10 -34.30 -32.08
CA GLY A 399 -35.37 -35.70 -32.36
C GLY A 399 -34.09 -36.53 -32.20
N VAL A 400 -34.06 -37.36 -31.16
CA VAL A 400 -33.00 -38.34 -30.94
C VAL A 400 -33.37 -39.60 -31.70
N ASP A 401 -32.72 -39.79 -32.84
CA ASP A 401 -32.70 -41.05 -33.56
C ASP A 401 -32.11 -42.16 -32.67
N ALA A 402 -32.75 -43.33 -32.77
CA ALA A 402 -32.50 -44.59 -32.09
C ALA A 402 -31.06 -44.85 -31.62
N LEU A 403 -30.84 -44.74 -30.31
CA LEU A 403 -29.74 -45.42 -29.62
C LEU A 403 -30.11 -46.91 -29.43
N PRO A 404 -29.16 -47.85 -29.64
CA PRO A 404 -29.43 -49.28 -29.57
C PRO A 404 -29.76 -49.71 -28.13
N GLU A 405 -30.74 -50.60 -28.00
CA GLU A 405 -31.19 -51.24 -26.75
C GLU A 405 -29.99 -51.75 -25.93
N THR A 406 -29.62 -50.98 -24.90
CA THR A 406 -28.73 -51.44 -23.85
C THR A 406 -29.50 -52.42 -22.96
N GLN A 407 -28.85 -53.57 -22.71
CA GLN A 407 -29.37 -54.67 -21.91
C GLN A 407 -29.91 -54.20 -20.55
N PRO A 408 -30.94 -54.88 -19.99
CA PRO A 408 -31.56 -54.48 -18.73
C PRO A 408 -30.50 -54.48 -17.61
N GLU A 409 -30.10 -53.28 -17.20
CA GLU A 409 -29.23 -53.07 -16.06
C GLU A 409 -29.82 -53.79 -14.85
N SER A 410 -29.04 -54.72 -14.31
CA SER A 410 -29.35 -55.45 -13.09
C SER A 410 -29.71 -54.45 -12.01
N LYS A 411 -30.98 -54.47 -11.57
CA LYS A 411 -31.49 -53.66 -10.46
C LYS A 411 -30.76 -54.07 -9.17
N LEU A 412 -29.61 -53.46 -8.94
CA LEU A 412 -28.87 -53.57 -7.69
C LEU A 412 -29.72 -52.89 -6.61
N TYR A 413 -30.34 -53.71 -5.76
CA TYR A 413 -31.02 -53.23 -4.58
C TYR A 413 -29.97 -52.70 -3.60
N LEU A 414 -29.97 -51.39 -3.39
CA LEU A 414 -29.13 -50.72 -2.41
C LEU A 414 -29.34 -51.35 -1.03
N THR A 415 -28.24 -51.69 -0.38
CA THR A 415 -28.25 -52.22 0.98
C THR A 415 -28.65 -51.12 1.97
N SER A 416 -29.23 -51.52 3.11
CA SER A 416 -29.63 -50.58 4.19
C SER A 416 -28.45 -49.71 4.68
N ALA A 417 -27.22 -50.25 4.63
CA ALA A 417 -26.01 -49.53 4.98
C ALA A 417 -25.70 -48.40 3.97
N GLU A 418 -25.82 -48.66 2.67
CA GLU A 418 -25.62 -47.66 1.62
C GLU A 418 -26.67 -46.55 1.69
N ILE A 419 -27.93 -46.90 1.98
CA ILE A 419 -28.99 -45.92 2.20
C ILE A 419 -28.65 -45.02 3.39
N THR A 420 -28.11 -45.58 4.47
CA THR A 420 -27.70 -44.83 5.67
C THR A 420 -26.52 -43.91 5.37
N SER A 421 -25.49 -44.40 4.67
CA SER A 421 -24.35 -43.60 4.22
C SER A 421 -24.77 -42.46 3.28
N GLY A 422 -25.66 -42.73 2.32
CA GLY A 422 -26.22 -41.72 1.42
C GLY A 422 -26.96 -40.61 2.15
N LYS A 423 -27.72 -40.94 3.20
CA LYS A 423 -28.38 -39.93 4.06
C LYS A 423 -27.39 -39.05 4.80
N ILE A 424 -26.29 -39.61 5.31
CA ILE A 424 -25.22 -38.86 5.99
C ILE A 424 -24.54 -37.90 5.01
N ILE A 425 -24.17 -38.38 3.82
CA ILE A 425 -23.55 -37.55 2.77
C ILE A 425 -24.48 -36.40 2.37
N LEU A 426 -25.77 -36.69 2.12
CA LEU A 426 -26.77 -35.67 1.78
C LEU A 426 -26.94 -34.63 2.89
N PHE A 427 -26.90 -35.04 4.17
CA PHE A 427 -26.97 -34.12 5.31
C PHE A 427 -25.77 -33.16 5.32
N PHE A 428 -24.55 -33.67 5.15
CA PHE A 428 -23.35 -32.82 5.11
C PHE A 428 -23.32 -31.91 3.88
N LEU A 429 -23.76 -32.40 2.71
CA LEU A 429 -23.86 -31.60 1.49
C LEU A 429 -24.85 -30.43 1.67
N ARG A 430 -26.04 -30.70 2.21
CA ARG A 430 -27.05 -29.66 2.52
C ARG A 430 -26.49 -28.63 3.51
N ARG A 431 -25.81 -29.09 4.58
CA ARG A 431 -25.17 -28.20 5.57
C ARG A 431 -24.06 -27.35 4.94
N HIS A 432 -23.27 -27.91 4.03
CA HIS A 432 -22.23 -27.18 3.29
C HIS A 432 -22.84 -26.11 2.39
N ILE A 433 -23.86 -26.44 1.60
CA ILE A 433 -24.56 -25.49 0.72
C ILE A 433 -25.17 -24.34 1.53
N LEU A 434 -25.78 -24.62 2.69
CA LEU A 434 -26.31 -23.57 3.58
C LEU A 434 -25.21 -22.65 4.12
N ARG A 435 -24.08 -23.20 4.57
CA ARG A 435 -22.92 -22.39 5.01
C ARG A 435 -22.37 -21.53 3.88
N LYS A 436 -22.27 -22.07 2.66
CA LYS A 436 -21.84 -21.33 1.47
C LYS A 436 -22.79 -20.15 1.19
N ARG A 437 -24.11 -20.37 1.21
CA ARG A 437 -25.12 -19.31 1.04
C ARG A 437 -25.05 -18.24 2.13
N VAL A 438 -24.85 -18.62 3.40
CA VAL A 438 -24.69 -17.64 4.50
C VAL A 438 -23.44 -16.79 4.33
N ARG A 439 -22.30 -17.40 3.95
CA ARG A 439 -21.06 -16.66 3.66
C ARG A 439 -21.24 -15.71 2.48
N GLN A 440 -21.87 -16.15 1.40
CA GLN A 440 -22.18 -15.32 0.24
C GLN A 440 -23.07 -14.12 0.63
N ARG A 441 -24.16 -14.34 1.39
CA ARG A 441 -25.02 -13.24 1.87
C ARG A 441 -24.26 -12.26 2.77
N SER A 442 -23.38 -12.74 3.64
CA SER A 442 -22.52 -11.89 4.49
C SER A 442 -21.53 -11.06 3.66
N ALA A 443 -20.92 -11.68 2.64
CA ALA A 443 -20.02 -11.00 1.72
C ALA A 443 -20.76 -9.91 0.92
N VAL A 444 -21.92 -10.23 0.34
CA VAL A 444 -22.78 -9.26 -0.36
C VAL A 444 -23.17 -8.10 0.56
N LYS A 445 -23.59 -8.37 1.79
CA LYS A 445 -23.94 -7.33 2.78
C LYS A 445 -22.75 -6.43 3.12
N THR A 446 -21.55 -7.00 3.19
CA THR A 446 -20.30 -6.26 3.46
C THR A 446 -19.93 -5.38 2.28
N ILE A 447 -19.97 -5.92 1.06
CA ILE A 447 -19.73 -5.19 -0.19
C ILE A 447 -20.73 -4.05 -0.32
N TRP A 448 -22.03 -4.32 -0.12
CA TRP A 448 -23.07 -3.31 -0.16
C TRP A 448 -22.81 -2.19 0.87
N LYS A 449 -22.49 -2.53 2.12
CA LYS A 449 -22.18 -1.53 3.16
C LYS A 449 -20.97 -0.65 2.79
N CYS A 450 -19.94 -1.24 2.18
CA CYS A 450 -18.78 -0.48 1.69
C CYS A 450 -19.16 0.42 0.51
N TYR A 451 -19.96 -0.09 -0.42
CA TYR A 451 -20.44 0.65 -1.59
C TYR A 451 -21.37 1.81 -1.20
N SER A 452 -22.33 1.59 -0.29
CA SER A 452 -23.20 2.66 0.22
C SER A 452 -22.39 3.75 0.94
N ARG A 453 -21.34 3.39 1.69
CA ARG A 453 -20.42 4.38 2.29
C ARG A 453 -19.63 5.15 1.23
N TYR A 454 -19.23 4.49 0.16
CA TYR A 454 -18.57 5.13 -0.96
C TYR A 454 -19.51 6.13 -1.65
N LEU A 455 -20.75 5.73 -1.96
CA LEU A 455 -21.76 6.63 -2.54
C LEU A 455 -22.06 7.81 -1.61
N ALA A 456 -22.28 7.57 -0.32
CA ALA A 456 -22.49 8.64 0.66
C ALA A 456 -21.31 9.62 0.74
N ARG A 457 -20.05 9.15 0.58
CA ARG A 457 -18.87 10.02 0.49
C ARG A 457 -18.74 10.74 -0.85
N ARG A 458 -19.21 10.11 -1.92
CA ARG A 458 -19.19 10.69 -3.28
C ARG A 458 -20.18 11.85 -3.37
N ASP A 459 -21.33 11.69 -2.75
CA ASP A 459 -22.47 12.60 -2.84
C ASP A 459 -22.53 13.61 -1.67
N ALA A 460 -21.71 13.41 -0.62
CA ALA A 460 -21.54 14.42 0.44
C ALA A 460 -20.91 15.70 -0.13
N PRO A 461 -21.40 16.90 0.28
CA PRO A 461 -20.77 18.16 -0.09
C PRO A 461 -19.32 18.13 0.38
N ARG A 462 -18.40 18.22 -0.58
CA ARG A 462 -16.98 18.09 -0.35
C ARG A 462 -16.50 19.24 0.51
N SER A 463 -15.70 18.95 1.53
CA SER A 463 -15.07 20.02 2.29
C SER A 463 -14.05 20.75 1.40
N ALA A 464 -13.75 22.01 1.70
CA ALA A 464 -12.71 22.78 1.00
C ALA A 464 -11.31 22.11 1.09
N VAL A 465 -11.11 21.18 2.03
CA VAL A 465 -9.90 20.36 2.15
C VAL A 465 -9.94 19.18 1.17
N ASP A 466 -11.10 18.54 1.00
CA ASP A 466 -11.29 17.45 0.05
C ASP A 466 -11.14 17.91 -1.40
N GLU A 467 -11.63 19.12 -1.72
CA GLU A 467 -11.38 19.74 -3.03
C GLU A 467 -9.89 19.96 -3.28
N LYS A 468 -9.14 20.43 -2.29
CA LYS A 468 -7.68 20.60 -2.41
C LYS A 468 -6.96 19.26 -2.56
N PHE A 469 -7.43 18.21 -1.88
CA PHE A 469 -6.87 16.87 -2.01
C PHE A 469 -7.19 16.22 -3.36
N LEU A 470 -8.39 16.46 -3.91
CA LEU A 470 -8.75 16.06 -5.27
C LEU A 470 -7.92 16.80 -6.32
N GLN A 471 -7.74 18.11 -6.17
CA GLN A 471 -6.81 18.88 -7.02
C GLN A 471 -5.39 18.31 -6.94
N PHE A 472 -4.94 17.89 -5.77
CA PHE A 472 -3.65 17.20 -5.61
C PHE A 472 -3.64 15.82 -6.29
N ARG A 473 -4.73 15.06 -6.25
CA ARG A 473 -4.83 13.75 -6.91
C ARG A 473 -4.90 13.88 -8.43
N GLU A 474 -5.56 14.91 -8.94
CA GLU A 474 -5.55 15.27 -10.36
C GLU A 474 -4.16 15.78 -10.79
N TYR A 475 -3.51 16.58 -9.94
CA TYR A 475 -2.10 16.97 -10.09
C TYR A 475 -1.20 15.74 -10.28
N MET A 476 -1.40 14.69 -9.48
CA MET A 476 -0.65 13.43 -9.58
C MET A 476 -0.93 12.67 -10.88
N LYS A 477 -2.18 12.66 -11.37
CA LYS A 477 -2.55 11.99 -12.63
C LYS A 477 -1.99 12.70 -13.86
N GLY A 478 -1.84 14.02 -13.80
CA GLY A 478 -1.30 14.83 -14.90
C GLY A 478 0.22 14.73 -15.07
N ILE A 479 0.94 14.18 -14.09
CA ILE A 479 2.39 14.00 -14.19
C ILE A 479 2.66 12.68 -14.90
N LYS A 480 2.87 12.76 -16.22
CA LYS A 480 3.49 11.66 -16.97
C LYS A 480 5.00 11.78 -16.82
N PRO A 481 5.71 10.72 -16.39
CA PRO A 481 7.16 10.73 -16.41
C PRO A 481 7.64 10.97 -17.85
N PRO A 482 8.69 11.78 -18.07
CA PRO A 482 9.30 11.93 -19.37
C PRO A 482 9.71 10.56 -19.91
N GLU A 483 9.38 10.28 -21.17
CA GLU A 483 9.78 9.05 -21.87
C GLU A 483 11.30 8.87 -21.92
N SER A 484 12.05 9.97 -21.75
CA SER A 484 13.52 9.98 -21.73
C SER A 484 14.16 9.44 -20.45
N ILE A 485 13.39 9.11 -19.40
CA ILE A 485 13.96 8.57 -18.15
C ILE A 485 14.32 7.10 -18.35
N ARG A 486 15.63 6.81 -18.48
CA ARG A 486 16.15 5.47 -18.75
C ARG A 486 16.41 4.64 -17.49
N SER A 487 16.61 5.29 -16.33
CA SER A 487 16.93 4.57 -15.08
C SER A 487 15.84 4.71 -14.00
N PHE A 488 15.60 3.63 -13.25
CA PHE A 488 14.73 3.66 -12.07
C PHE A 488 15.15 4.71 -11.03
N SER A 489 16.46 4.95 -10.89
CA SER A 489 16.99 5.92 -9.92
C SER A 489 16.58 7.36 -10.25
N GLU A 490 16.60 7.73 -11.53
CA GLU A 490 16.14 9.03 -12.03
C GLU A 490 14.63 9.17 -11.87
N PHE A 491 13.88 8.09 -12.14
CA PHE A 491 12.44 8.06 -11.93
C PHE A 491 12.05 8.38 -10.48
N TYR A 492 12.70 7.75 -9.49
CA TYR A 492 12.41 8.03 -8.08
C TYR A 492 12.80 9.44 -7.66
N ARG A 493 13.90 10.00 -8.19
CA ARG A 493 14.30 11.39 -7.92
C ARG A 493 13.31 12.39 -8.51
N TYR A 494 12.92 12.17 -9.76
CA TYR A 494 11.91 12.94 -10.46
C TYR A 494 10.59 12.93 -9.68
N LYS A 495 10.15 11.73 -9.28
CA LYS A 495 8.98 11.51 -8.43
C LYS A 495 9.10 12.18 -7.07
N ALA A 496 10.27 12.12 -6.41
CA ALA A 496 10.47 12.75 -5.11
C ALA A 496 10.43 14.29 -5.17
N ILE A 497 10.83 14.90 -6.29
CA ILE A 497 10.75 16.36 -6.49
C ILE A 497 9.31 16.76 -6.82
N LEU A 498 8.69 16.08 -7.78
CA LEU A 498 7.35 16.44 -8.26
C LEU A 498 6.23 16.08 -7.30
N LEU A 499 6.31 14.94 -6.62
CA LEU A 499 5.30 14.52 -5.65
C LEU A 499 5.61 15.03 -4.25
N GLY A 500 6.88 15.33 -3.96
CA GLY A 500 7.32 15.82 -2.66
C GLY A 500 7.28 17.33 -2.56
N CYS A 501 8.10 18.05 -3.34
CA CYS A 501 8.35 19.48 -3.16
C CYS A 501 7.36 20.38 -3.92
N MET A 502 6.97 19.98 -5.13
CA MET A 502 6.11 20.83 -5.98
C MET A 502 4.71 21.13 -5.43
N PRO A 503 4.04 20.26 -4.66
CA PRO A 503 2.78 20.60 -4.03
C PRO A 503 2.94 21.79 -3.08
N TYR A 504 4.04 21.83 -2.33
CA TYR A 504 4.38 22.97 -1.49
C TYR A 504 4.73 24.20 -2.33
N ALA A 505 5.36 24.05 -3.50
CA ALA A 505 5.65 25.17 -4.39
C ALA A 505 4.37 25.80 -4.95
N ALA A 506 3.37 24.98 -5.30
CA ALA A 506 2.07 25.46 -5.75
C ALA A 506 1.30 26.19 -4.62
N VAL A 507 1.33 25.67 -3.40
CA VAL A 507 0.75 26.33 -2.22
C VAL A 507 1.47 27.66 -1.94
N TYR A 508 2.80 27.65 -2.01
CA TYR A 508 3.63 28.83 -1.82
C TYR A 508 3.31 29.92 -2.85
N LEU A 509 3.20 29.55 -4.13
CA LEU A 509 2.85 30.46 -5.21
C LEU A 509 1.45 31.08 -5.02
N ARG A 510 0.43 30.27 -4.66
CA ARG A 510 -0.91 30.79 -4.34
C ARG A 510 -0.87 31.75 -3.14
N GLY A 511 -0.05 31.42 -2.14
CA GLY A 511 0.16 32.27 -0.98
C GLY A 511 0.77 33.63 -1.34
N LEU A 512 1.73 33.66 -2.27
CA LEU A 512 2.29 34.92 -2.81
C LEU A 512 1.26 35.72 -3.61
N GLN A 513 0.45 35.06 -4.45
CA GLN A 513 -0.64 35.71 -5.18
C GLN A 513 -1.64 36.36 -4.23
N HIS A 514 -2.03 35.66 -3.17
CA HIS A 514 -2.95 36.17 -2.16
C HIS A 514 -2.33 37.35 -1.37
N ALA A 515 -1.08 37.23 -0.95
CA ALA A 515 -0.37 38.33 -0.27
C ALA A 515 -0.30 39.59 -1.14
N ASN A 516 0.03 39.42 -2.43
CA ASN A 516 0.04 40.51 -3.40
C ASN A 516 -1.35 41.15 -3.59
N GLN A 517 -2.40 40.34 -3.69
CA GLN A 517 -3.78 40.83 -3.80
C GLN A 517 -4.22 41.64 -2.57
N LEU A 518 -3.88 41.19 -1.36
CA LEU A 518 -4.16 41.93 -0.12
C LEU A 518 -3.44 43.29 -0.11
N LYS A 519 -2.17 43.33 -0.53
CA LYS A 519 -1.40 44.57 -0.65
C LYS A 519 -1.99 45.50 -1.72
N GLN A 520 -2.41 44.96 -2.86
CA GLN A 520 -3.08 45.74 -3.90
C GLN A 520 -4.41 46.34 -3.41
N GLN A 521 -5.22 45.57 -2.67
CA GLN A 521 -6.46 46.07 -2.06
C GLN A 521 -6.19 47.14 -1.01
N ALA A 522 -5.18 46.95 -0.16
CA ALA A 522 -4.77 47.95 0.84
C ALA A 522 -4.31 49.25 0.17
N ASN A 523 -3.51 49.17 -0.90
CA ASN A 523 -3.06 50.34 -1.66
C ASN A 523 -4.23 51.05 -2.36
N ARG A 524 -5.22 50.32 -2.90
CA ARG A 524 -6.45 50.92 -3.46
C ARG A 524 -7.24 51.70 -2.41
N LYS A 525 -7.37 51.17 -1.20
CA LYS A 525 -8.03 51.88 -0.09
C LYS A 525 -7.25 53.13 0.33
N ARG A 526 -5.91 53.04 0.40
CA ARG A 526 -5.06 54.21 0.70
C ARG A 526 -5.13 55.29 -0.38
N LEU A 527 -5.19 54.88 -1.65
CA LEU A 527 -5.30 55.80 -2.78
C LEU A 527 -6.55 56.69 -2.70
N GLN A 528 -7.65 56.20 -2.11
CA GLN A 528 -8.88 56.96 -1.93
C GLN A 528 -8.76 58.07 -0.87
N ILE A 529 -7.79 57.97 0.04
CA ILE A 529 -7.67 58.85 1.22
C ILE A 529 -6.41 59.74 1.13
N ALA A 530 -5.43 59.36 0.31
CA ALA A 530 -4.09 59.96 0.30
C ALA A 530 -4.02 61.38 -0.29
N HIS A 531 -3.20 62.23 0.32
CA HIS A 531 -2.85 63.56 -0.19
C HIS A 531 -1.72 63.50 -1.25
N HIS A 532 -1.54 64.59 -2.02
CA HIS A 532 -0.73 64.64 -3.26
C HIS A 532 0.66 63.99 -3.17
N LYS A 533 1.40 64.16 -2.06
CA LYS A 533 2.76 63.59 -1.89
C LYS A 533 2.78 62.08 -1.65
N GLU A 534 1.74 61.50 -1.06
CA GLU A 534 1.63 60.05 -0.86
C GLU A 534 1.13 59.33 -2.12
N LEU A 535 0.49 60.07 -3.02
CA LEU A 535 -0.21 59.54 -4.18
C LEU A 535 0.77 58.89 -5.17
N GLU A 536 1.91 59.53 -5.46
CA GLU A 536 2.97 58.95 -6.31
C GLU A 536 3.55 57.66 -5.70
N LYS A 537 3.80 57.64 -4.39
CA LYS A 537 4.31 56.44 -3.69
C LYS A 537 3.30 55.29 -3.75
N ILE A 538 2.01 55.58 -3.57
CA ILE A 538 0.95 54.56 -3.65
C ILE A 538 0.78 54.07 -5.09
N GLN A 539 0.84 54.95 -6.08
CA GLN A 539 0.79 54.58 -7.50
C GLN A 539 1.98 53.69 -7.89
N GLY A 540 3.19 54.01 -7.44
CA GLY A 540 4.37 53.15 -7.63
C GLY A 540 4.16 51.75 -7.06
N ARG A 541 3.68 51.65 -5.82
CA ARG A 541 3.34 50.37 -5.17
C ARG A 541 2.24 49.60 -5.90
N MET A 542 1.23 50.27 -6.45
CA MET A 542 0.20 49.62 -7.27
C MET A 542 0.77 49.09 -8.60
N GLY A 543 1.69 49.83 -9.21
CA GLY A 543 2.44 49.40 -10.39
C GLY A 543 3.22 48.12 -10.12
N ALA A 544 3.97 48.09 -9.01
CA ALA A 544 4.69 46.89 -8.55
C ALA A 544 3.73 45.70 -8.31
N CYS A 545 2.61 45.90 -7.62
CA CYS A 545 1.61 44.84 -7.41
C CYS A 545 1.07 44.27 -8.75
N SER A 546 0.90 45.12 -9.76
CA SER A 546 0.42 44.70 -11.08
C SER A 546 1.49 43.90 -11.83
N LYS A 547 2.75 44.31 -11.74
CA LYS A 547 3.92 43.55 -12.24
C LYS A 547 3.98 42.16 -11.60
N PHE A 548 3.95 42.07 -10.26
CA PHE A 548 3.97 40.78 -9.56
C PHE A 548 2.78 39.89 -9.91
N THR A 549 1.59 40.45 -10.12
CA THR A 549 0.42 39.67 -10.54
C THR A 549 0.65 39.00 -11.90
N ALA A 550 1.23 39.72 -12.86
CA ALA A 550 1.54 39.18 -14.18
C ALA A 550 2.61 38.07 -14.10
N GLU A 551 3.68 38.29 -13.35
CA GLU A 551 4.77 37.32 -13.18
C GLU A 551 4.32 36.05 -12.44
N LEU A 552 3.59 36.20 -11.33
CA LEU A 552 3.04 35.09 -10.56
C LEU A 552 2.01 34.28 -11.38
N LYS A 553 1.24 34.94 -12.27
CA LYS A 553 0.30 34.25 -13.16
C LYS A 553 1.03 33.46 -14.24
N LYS A 554 2.06 34.05 -14.86
CA LYS A 554 2.94 33.37 -15.83
C LYS A 554 3.61 32.14 -15.20
N LEU A 555 4.12 32.30 -13.98
CA LEU A 555 4.76 31.22 -13.26
C LEU A 555 3.76 30.12 -12.85
N ALA A 556 2.54 30.50 -12.43
CA ALA A 556 1.48 29.55 -12.13
C ALA A 556 1.20 28.64 -13.31
N THR A 557 1.00 29.21 -14.50
CA THR A 557 0.77 28.42 -15.72
C THR A 557 1.95 27.53 -16.06
N ALA A 558 3.18 27.96 -15.75
CA ALA A 558 4.39 27.20 -16.04
C ALA A 558 4.64 26.03 -15.08
N ILE A 559 4.14 26.07 -13.83
CA ILE A 559 4.29 25.00 -12.84
C ILE A 559 3.01 24.19 -12.57
N THR A 560 1.95 24.44 -13.35
CA THR A 560 0.68 23.69 -13.25
C THR A 560 0.85 22.27 -13.81
N PRO A 561 0.23 21.23 -13.21
CA PRO A 561 0.21 19.87 -13.76
C PRO A 561 -0.02 19.80 -15.27
N GLY A 562 0.77 18.98 -15.94
CA GLY A 562 0.69 18.84 -17.40
C GLY A 562 1.34 19.97 -18.17
N SER A 563 1.91 21.00 -17.52
CA SER A 563 2.74 21.97 -18.21
C SER A 563 4.03 21.34 -18.72
N ILE A 564 4.49 21.79 -19.88
CA ILE A 564 5.78 21.39 -20.48
C ILE A 564 6.94 21.74 -19.52
N GLY A 565 6.76 22.78 -18.69
CA GLY A 565 7.76 23.23 -17.72
C GLY A 565 8.01 22.28 -16.54
N LEU A 566 7.12 21.30 -16.30
CA LEU A 566 7.32 20.26 -15.27
C LEU A 566 8.03 19.01 -15.82
N SER A 567 7.95 18.77 -17.13
CA SER A 567 8.63 17.64 -17.79
C SER A 567 10.15 17.76 -17.73
N ASP A 568 10.68 18.98 -17.85
CA ASP A 568 12.13 19.24 -17.82
C ASP A 568 12.59 19.80 -16.47
N LEU A 569 13.49 19.07 -15.80
CA LEU A 569 14.08 19.45 -14.52
C LEU A 569 14.88 20.76 -14.61
N SER A 570 15.47 21.07 -15.76
CA SER A 570 16.25 22.30 -15.94
C SER A 570 15.34 23.53 -16.02
N THR A 571 14.25 23.42 -16.79
CA THR A 571 13.18 24.41 -16.86
C THR A 571 12.51 24.59 -15.49
N LEU A 572 12.25 23.50 -14.76
CA LEU A 572 11.70 23.56 -13.41
C LEU A 572 12.61 24.30 -12.43
N GLN A 573 13.92 24.06 -12.51
CA GLN A 573 14.90 24.77 -11.69
C GLN A 573 14.87 26.28 -11.97
N THR A 574 14.76 26.68 -13.23
CA THR A 574 14.64 28.09 -13.64
C THR A 574 13.37 28.73 -13.08
N HIS A 575 12.23 28.04 -13.17
CA HIS A 575 10.98 28.50 -12.59
C HIS A 575 11.04 28.66 -11.07
N LEU A 576 11.66 27.73 -10.35
CA LEU A 576 11.84 27.84 -8.90
C LEU A 576 12.79 28.98 -8.50
N LYS A 577 13.83 29.26 -9.30
CA LYS A 577 14.69 30.45 -9.10
C LYS A 577 13.94 31.75 -9.37
N MET A 578 13.09 31.80 -10.40
CA MET A 578 12.24 32.95 -10.67
C MET A 578 11.25 33.19 -9.54
N LEU A 579 10.65 32.13 -8.98
CA LEU A 579 9.78 32.22 -7.81
C LEU A 579 10.48 32.83 -6.59
N GLU A 580 11.73 32.41 -6.36
CA GLU A 580 12.58 32.92 -5.28
C GLU A 580 12.95 34.40 -5.48
N ALA A 581 13.22 34.81 -6.73
CA ALA A 581 13.49 36.20 -7.07
C ALA A 581 12.26 37.09 -6.82
N ILE A 582 11.07 36.67 -7.29
CA ILE A 582 9.81 37.39 -7.05
C ILE A 582 9.55 37.57 -5.55
N TYR A 583 9.79 36.53 -4.74
CA TYR A 583 9.65 36.65 -3.28
C TYR A 583 10.55 37.74 -2.70
N LYS A 584 11.82 37.80 -3.11
CA LYS A 584 12.77 38.80 -2.62
C LYS A 584 12.36 40.21 -3.05
N GLU A 585 11.96 40.39 -4.32
CA GLU A 585 11.44 41.67 -4.80
C GLU A 585 10.19 42.12 -4.02
N MET A 586 9.27 41.19 -3.72
CA MET A 586 8.09 41.47 -2.89
C MET A 586 8.46 41.83 -1.44
N GLU A 587 9.46 41.16 -0.85
CA GLU A 587 9.93 41.43 0.51
C GLU A 587 10.61 42.81 0.63
N GLU A 588 11.33 43.23 -0.41
CA GLU A 588 11.91 44.57 -0.52
C GLU A 588 10.83 45.64 -0.70
N GLU A 589 9.86 45.42 -1.59
CA GLU A 589 8.80 46.40 -1.90
C GLU A 589 7.77 46.57 -0.75
N PHE A 590 7.44 45.48 -0.05
CA PHE A 590 6.39 45.48 0.98
C PHE A 590 6.88 45.67 2.40
N GLU A 591 8.19 45.85 2.60
CA GLU A 591 8.88 45.88 3.90
C GLU A 591 8.76 44.51 4.63
N ARG A 592 9.73 44.16 5.50
CA ARG A 592 9.82 42.80 6.11
C ARG A 592 8.55 42.35 6.82
N ASP A 593 7.83 43.28 7.46
CA ASP A 593 6.59 42.98 8.19
C ASP A 593 5.38 42.80 7.26
N GLY A 594 5.54 43.06 5.96
CA GLY A 594 4.48 42.95 4.97
C GLY A 594 4.21 41.53 4.48
N MET A 595 5.13 40.59 4.71
CA MET A 595 5.03 39.21 4.24
C MET A 595 4.56 38.27 5.35
N PRO A 596 3.52 37.43 5.12
CA PRO A 596 3.08 36.44 6.08
C PRO A 596 4.21 35.48 6.49
N THR A 597 4.47 35.33 7.79
CA THR A 597 5.50 34.42 8.34
C THR A 597 5.28 32.96 7.93
N SER A 598 4.03 32.56 7.66
CA SER A 598 3.69 31.24 7.15
C SER A 598 4.30 30.96 5.76
N LEU A 599 4.52 31.98 4.93
CA LEU A 599 5.15 31.83 3.61
C LEU A 599 6.62 31.42 3.72
N ALA A 600 7.35 31.85 4.75
CA ALA A 600 8.74 31.46 4.96
C ALA A 600 8.89 29.95 5.14
N HIS A 601 7.93 29.31 5.83
CA HIS A 601 7.90 27.85 6.00
C HIS A 601 7.70 27.13 4.67
N TYR A 602 6.74 27.59 3.87
CA TYR A 602 6.47 27.00 2.56
C TYR A 602 7.62 27.25 1.57
N ARG A 603 8.27 28.41 1.60
CA ARG A 603 9.48 28.72 0.82
C ARG A 603 10.57 27.70 1.07
N HIS A 604 10.84 27.40 2.35
CA HIS A 604 11.87 26.43 2.72
C HIS A 604 11.53 25.01 2.23
N LEU A 605 10.30 24.54 2.52
CA LEU A 605 9.87 23.18 2.16
C LEU A 605 9.78 22.95 0.65
N SER A 606 9.44 23.99 -0.11
CA SER A 606 9.27 23.92 -1.55
C SER A 606 10.55 24.27 -2.30
N VAL A 607 10.89 25.56 -2.34
CA VAL A 607 11.93 26.12 -3.20
C VAL A 607 13.32 25.70 -2.75
N THR A 608 13.66 25.88 -1.48
CA THR A 608 15.02 25.58 -1.00
C THR A 608 15.34 24.09 -1.13
N ILE A 609 14.46 23.21 -0.63
CA ILE A 609 14.68 21.76 -0.72
C ILE A 609 14.68 21.28 -2.17
N ALA A 610 13.77 21.78 -3.02
CA ALA A 610 13.74 21.39 -4.43
C ALA A 610 15.01 21.83 -5.17
N LEU A 611 15.49 23.06 -4.98
CA LEU A 611 16.70 23.56 -5.62
C LEU A 611 17.95 22.76 -5.20
N VAL A 612 18.07 22.40 -3.93
CA VAL A 612 19.17 21.55 -3.44
C VAL A 612 19.10 20.14 -4.07
N ARG A 613 17.90 19.55 -4.17
CA ARG A 613 17.71 18.24 -4.81
C ARG A 613 18.00 18.27 -6.31
N LEU A 614 17.58 19.33 -7.00
CA LEU A 614 17.85 19.55 -8.42
C LEU A 614 19.35 19.73 -8.69
N ALA A 615 20.05 20.50 -7.84
CA ALA A 615 21.49 20.66 -7.94
C ALA A 615 22.24 19.33 -7.77
N LYS A 616 21.83 18.51 -6.79
CA LYS A 616 22.37 17.17 -6.57
C LYS A 616 22.06 16.22 -7.73
N ALA A 617 20.88 16.30 -8.33
CA ALA A 617 20.54 15.50 -9.50
C ALA A 617 21.44 15.85 -10.69
N LYS A 618 21.71 17.15 -10.91
CA LYS A 618 22.60 17.63 -11.98
C LYS A 618 24.05 17.17 -11.80
N SER A 619 24.58 17.22 -10.58
CA SER A 619 25.96 16.79 -10.32
C SER A 619 26.19 15.29 -10.55
N MET A 620 25.13 14.48 -10.44
CA MET A 620 25.22 13.03 -10.64
C MET A 620 25.01 12.59 -12.09
N SER A 621 24.59 13.48 -12.99
CA SER A 621 24.47 13.18 -14.43
C SER A 621 25.78 13.45 -15.19
N ILE A 622 26.74 14.12 -14.55
CA ILE A 622 28.04 14.49 -15.15
C ILE A 622 29.11 13.42 -14.83
N ASN A 623 28.84 12.56 -13.84
CA ASN A 623 29.66 11.41 -13.47
C ASN A 623 28.97 10.13 -13.91
#